data_AF-A0A6A7ARS7-F1
#
_entry.id   AF-A0A6A7ARS7-F1
#
_cell.length_a   1.000
_cell.length_b   1.000
_cell.length_c   1.000
_cell.angle_alpha   90.00
_cell.angle_beta   90.00
_cell.angle_gamma   90.00
#
_symmetry.space_group_name_H-M   'P 1'
#
loop_
_entity.id
_entity.type
_entity.pdbx_description
1 polymer ?
#
loop_
_entity_poly.entity_id
_entity_poly.type
_entity_poly.pdbx_seq_one_letter_code
_entity_poly.pdbx_strand_id
1 'polypeptide(L)'
;MDNWLTWIHRWHIGSWGNPYEGGGRPGKGIVSYGLSPNRQRPMAGFISKGFWNVVRRSKNQVLFFIPPLAIAYGAMEWAIERNEFLNSKQGRALYGDSEE
;
A
#
# COMPACT_ATOMS: atom_id res chain seq x y z
N MET A 1 -3.85 -38.04 -30.87
CA MET A 1 -4.03 -36.65 -31.32
C MET A 1 -3.40 -35.78 -30.25
N ASP A 2 -2.17 -35.37 -30.47
CA ASP A 2 -1.36 -34.67 -29.48
C ASP A 2 -1.82 -33.23 -29.36
N ASN A 3 -2.28 -32.83 -28.17
CA ASN A 3 -2.79 -31.49 -27.92
C ASN A 3 -1.62 -30.53 -27.62
N TRP A 4 -1.11 -29.89 -28.66
CA TRP A 4 -0.05 -28.86 -28.58
C TRP A 4 -0.47 -27.58 -27.84
N LEU A 5 -1.75 -27.44 -27.44
CA LEU A 5 -2.28 -26.26 -26.74
C LEU A 5 -2.04 -26.27 -25.21
N THR A 6 -1.48 -27.35 -24.65
CA THR A 6 -1.23 -27.45 -23.20
C THR A 6 -0.13 -26.54 -22.67
N TRP A 7 0.71 -25.97 -23.56
CA TRP A 7 1.77 -25.04 -23.21
C TRP A 7 1.34 -23.56 -23.21
N ILE A 8 0.11 -23.27 -23.62
CA ILE A 8 -0.45 -21.91 -23.57
C ILE A 8 -1.28 -21.79 -22.30
N HIS A 9 -0.70 -21.22 -21.25
CA HIS A 9 -1.41 -20.93 -20.00
C HIS A 9 -2.46 -19.82 -20.26
N ARG A 10 -3.74 -20.21 -20.35
CA ARG A 10 -4.86 -19.25 -20.48
C ARG A 10 -5.11 -18.47 -19.19
N TRP A 11 -4.76 -19.04 -18.05
CA TRP A 11 -4.99 -18.51 -16.70
C TRP A 11 -3.67 -18.55 -15.90
N HIS A 12 -3.49 -17.60 -14.99
CA HIS A 12 -2.24 -17.42 -14.23
C HIS A 12 -2.28 -18.06 -12.82
N ILE A 13 -3.34 -18.83 -12.52
CA ILE A 13 -3.58 -19.49 -11.23
C ILE A 13 -4.16 -20.89 -11.52
N GLY A 14 -3.57 -21.93 -10.90
CA GLY A 14 -4.04 -23.31 -10.98
C GLY A 14 -4.86 -23.74 -9.76
N SER A 15 -5.26 -25.00 -9.71
CA SER A 15 -6.01 -25.60 -8.59
C SER A 15 -5.10 -26.40 -7.65
N TRP A 16 -5.64 -26.77 -6.48
CA TRP A 16 -4.99 -27.71 -5.58
C TRP A 16 -4.70 -29.03 -6.30
N GLY A 17 -3.47 -29.53 -6.17
CA GLY A 17 -3.03 -30.75 -6.85
C GLY A 17 -2.56 -30.54 -8.31
N ASN A 18 -2.97 -29.46 -8.98
CA ASN A 18 -2.42 -29.07 -10.29
C ASN A 18 -2.14 -27.55 -10.38
N PRO A 19 -1.13 -27.04 -9.65
CA PRO A 19 -0.75 -25.63 -9.71
C PRO A 19 -0.04 -25.25 -11.03
N TYR A 20 0.35 -26.22 -11.86
CA TYR A 20 1.09 -26.01 -13.10
C TYR A 20 0.21 -25.54 -14.26
N GLU A 21 -1.09 -25.85 -14.23
CA GLU A 21 -2.06 -25.31 -15.20
C GLU A 21 -2.05 -23.77 -15.26
N GLY A 22 -1.76 -23.13 -14.12
CA GLY A 22 -1.67 -21.68 -13.96
C GLY A 22 -0.28 -21.07 -14.12
N GLY A 23 0.72 -21.83 -14.57
CA GLY A 23 2.09 -21.32 -14.73
C GLY A 23 2.99 -21.44 -13.49
N GLY A 24 2.62 -22.25 -12.50
CA GLY A 24 3.53 -22.66 -11.43
C GLY A 24 4.76 -23.41 -11.99
N ARG A 25 5.91 -23.35 -11.31
CA ARG A 25 7.11 -24.12 -11.69
C ARG A 25 7.28 -25.34 -10.80
N PRO A 26 7.72 -26.50 -11.33
CA PRO A 26 7.95 -27.69 -10.51
C PRO A 26 9.08 -27.45 -9.51
N GLY A 27 8.76 -27.55 -8.22
CA GLY A 27 9.73 -27.50 -7.13
C GLY A 27 10.03 -28.91 -6.62
N LYS A 28 11.30 -29.33 -6.64
CA LYS A 28 11.77 -30.60 -6.07
C LYS A 28 12.79 -30.32 -4.96
N GLY A 29 12.71 -31.05 -3.86
CA GLY A 29 13.72 -30.99 -2.78
C GLY A 29 13.50 -29.90 -1.72
N ILE A 30 12.34 -29.25 -1.70
CA ILE A 30 11.98 -28.28 -0.66
C ILE A 30 11.24 -29.02 0.45
N VAL A 31 11.77 -29.00 1.67
CA VAL A 31 11.14 -29.59 2.86
C VAL A 31 10.70 -28.48 3.79
N SER A 32 9.40 -28.42 4.06
CA SER A 32 8.79 -27.41 4.94
C SER A 32 8.39 -28.04 6.27
N TYR A 33 8.79 -27.41 7.37
CA TYR A 33 8.43 -27.85 8.72
C TYR A 33 7.41 -26.86 9.33
N GLY A 34 6.44 -27.38 10.07
CA GLY A 34 5.44 -26.59 10.76
C GLY A 34 5.16 -27.14 12.15
N LEU A 35 4.91 -26.25 13.12
CA LEU A 35 4.49 -26.61 14.48
C LEU A 35 3.00 -26.29 14.65
N SER A 36 2.24 -27.19 15.27
CA SER A 36 0.82 -26.97 15.57
C SER A 36 0.60 -25.64 16.33
N PRO A 37 -0.38 -24.81 15.93
CA PRO A 37 -0.67 -23.53 16.59
C PRO A 37 -0.97 -23.67 18.09
N ASN A 38 -1.59 -24.77 18.51
CA ASN A 38 -1.92 -25.03 19.93
C ASN A 38 -0.68 -25.23 20.80
N ARG A 39 0.48 -25.48 20.19
CA ARG A 39 1.78 -25.60 20.87
C ARG A 39 2.61 -24.32 20.80
N GLN A 40 2.11 -23.27 20.15
CA GLN A 40 2.76 -21.96 20.05
C GLN A 40 2.09 -20.95 20.97
N ARG A 41 2.87 -19.98 21.45
CA ARG A 41 2.34 -18.82 22.17
C ARG A 41 1.93 -17.77 21.12
N PRO A 42 0.63 -17.40 21.02
CA PRO A 42 0.13 -16.61 19.88
C PRO A 42 0.72 -15.19 19.77
N MET A 43 1.15 -14.59 20.89
CA MET A 43 1.77 -13.26 20.91
C MET A 43 3.19 -13.27 21.50
N ALA A 44 3.93 -14.37 21.34
CA ALA A 44 5.32 -14.40 21.77
C ALA A 44 6.15 -13.33 21.03
N GLY A 45 6.80 -12.45 21.79
CA GLY A 45 7.71 -11.44 21.25
C GLY A 45 7.03 -10.29 20.50
N PHE A 46 5.71 -10.10 20.65
CA PHE A 46 5.00 -9.01 19.98
C PHE A 46 5.57 -7.63 20.32
N ILE A 47 5.81 -7.34 21.60
CA ILE A 47 6.36 -6.06 22.04
C ILE A 47 7.88 -6.00 21.82
N SER A 48 8.62 -7.03 22.23
CA SER A 48 10.09 -7.02 22.18
C SER A 48 10.67 -7.11 20.76
N LYS A 49 9.99 -7.79 19.82
CA LYS A 49 10.46 -7.97 18.44
C LYS A 49 9.49 -7.40 17.41
N GLY A 50 8.19 -7.56 17.61
CA GLY A 50 7.16 -7.12 16.67
C GLY A 50 7.17 -5.61 16.45
N PHE A 51 7.17 -4.82 17.54
CA PHE A 51 7.18 -3.35 17.47
C PHE A 51 8.36 -2.80 16.66
N TRP A 52 9.59 -3.21 16.98
CA TRP A 52 10.78 -2.75 16.25
C TRP A 52 10.78 -3.16 14.77
N ASN A 53 10.21 -4.33 14.47
CA ASN A 53 10.06 -4.79 13.10
C ASN A 53 9.05 -3.94 12.32
N VAL A 54 7.97 -3.48 12.97
CA VAL A 54 7.01 -2.53 12.38
C VAL A 54 7.71 -1.19 12.13
N VAL A 55 8.39 -0.62 13.13
CA VAL A 55 9.12 0.65 12.96
C VAL A 55 10.11 0.59 11.80
N ARG A 56 10.92 -0.47 11.72
CA ARG A 56 11.89 -0.66 10.63
C ARG A 56 11.21 -0.74 9.26
N ARG A 57 10.06 -1.41 9.14
CA ARG A 57 9.32 -1.52 7.87
C ARG A 57 8.65 -0.21 7.50
N SER A 58 8.03 0.48 8.46
CA SER A 58 7.35 1.75 8.23
C SER A 58 8.33 2.81 7.77
N LYS A 59 9.53 2.90 8.38
CA LYS A 59 10.57 3.88 8.01
C LYS A 59 10.87 3.91 6.51
N ASN A 60 10.90 2.75 5.85
CA ASN A 60 11.21 2.66 4.42
C ASN A 60 10.08 3.19 3.52
N GLN A 61 8.85 3.31 4.05
CA GLN A 61 7.69 3.81 3.32
C GLN A 61 7.36 5.27 3.67
N VAL A 62 7.90 5.80 4.77
CA VAL A 62 7.68 7.18 5.24
C VAL A 62 7.88 8.20 4.13
N LEU A 63 8.96 8.08 3.36
CA LEU A 63 9.28 9.04 2.30
C LEU A 63 8.36 8.99 1.08
N PHE A 64 7.60 7.92 0.89
CA PHE A 64 6.64 7.84 -0.21
C PHE A 64 5.29 8.44 0.17
N PHE A 65 4.90 8.37 1.44
CA PHE A 65 3.60 8.84 1.89
C PHE A 65 3.62 10.25 2.50
N ILE A 66 4.68 10.63 3.22
CA ILE A 66 4.74 11.94 3.90
C ILE A 66 4.76 13.10 2.90
N PRO A 67 5.63 13.12 1.87
CA PRO A 67 5.70 14.26 0.96
C PRO A 67 4.37 14.60 0.27
N PRO A 68 3.63 13.65 -0.34
CA PRO A 68 2.35 13.98 -0.95
C PRO A 68 1.31 14.43 0.07
N LEU A 69 1.27 13.86 1.28
CA LEU A 69 0.35 14.31 2.33
C LEU A 69 0.67 15.71 2.85
N ALA A 70 1.95 16.02 3.06
CA ALA A 70 2.38 17.34 3.52
C ALA A 70 2.05 18.42 2.48
N ILE A 71 2.27 18.13 1.20
CA ILE A 71 1.92 19.04 0.10
C ILE A 71 0.39 19.23 0.03
N ALA A 72 -0.38 18.14 0.07
CA ALA A 72 -1.84 18.21 0.00
C ALA A 72 -2.41 19.01 1.19
N TYR A 73 -1.91 18.78 2.39
CA TYR A 73 -2.32 19.50 3.58
C TYR A 73 -1.96 20.99 3.50
N GLY A 74 -0.73 21.32 3.09
CA GLY A 74 -0.31 22.71 2.91
C GLY A 74 -1.10 23.45 1.82
N ALA A 75 -1.41 22.79 0.71
CA ALA A 75 -2.24 23.36 -0.35
C ALA A 75 -3.69 23.59 0.11
N MET A 76 -4.22 22.69 0.93
CA MET A 76 -5.56 22.81 1.50
C MET A 76 -5.66 23.98 2.48
N GLU A 77 -4.72 24.11 3.43
CA GLU A 77 -4.67 25.25 4.36
C GLU A 77 -4.56 26.57 3.61
N TRP A 78 -3.65 26.65 2.62
CA TRP A 78 -3.53 27.83 1.77
C TRP A 78 -4.84 28.15 1.03
N ALA A 79 -5.54 27.14 0.50
CA ALA A 79 -6.80 27.36 -0.20
C ALA A 79 -7.92 27.84 0.74
N ILE A 80 -7.97 27.35 1.98
CA ILE A 80 -8.94 27.78 3.00
C ILE A 80 -8.68 29.24 3.37
N GLU A 81 -7.45 29.57 3.77
CA GLU A 81 -7.08 30.94 4.16
C GLU A 81 -7.32 31.93 3.01
N ARG A 82 -6.99 31.54 1.78
CA ARG A 82 -7.22 32.38 0.60
C ARG A 82 -8.70 32.60 0.33
N ASN A 83 -9.53 31.57 0.48
CA ASN A 83 -10.98 31.65 0.29
C ASN A 83 -11.63 32.56 1.36
N GLU A 84 -11.25 32.38 2.63
CA GLU A 84 -11.72 33.24 3.72
C GLU A 84 -11.29 34.70 3.52
N PHE A 85 -10.05 34.93 3.10
CA PHE A 85 -9.55 36.28 2.81
C PHE A 85 -10.36 36.97 1.72
N LEU A 86 -10.65 36.29 0.60
CA LEU A 86 -11.40 36.89 -0.52
C LEU A 86 -12.85 37.21 -0.14
N ASN A 87 -13.48 36.43 0.73
CA ASN A 87 -14.83 36.71 1.22
C ASN A 87 -14.88 37.72 2.37
N SER A 88 -13.72 38.05 2.96
CA SER A 88 -13.60 39.07 4.01
C SER A 88 -13.86 40.48 3.46
N LYS A 89 -14.07 41.45 4.37
CA LYS A 89 -14.22 42.86 3.99
C LYS A 89 -12.94 43.45 3.42
N GLN A 90 -11.78 43.02 3.94
CA GLN A 90 -10.47 43.48 3.51
C GLN A 90 -10.13 42.97 2.10
N GLY A 91 -10.44 41.69 1.81
CA GLY A 91 -10.25 41.12 0.48
C GLY A 91 -11.13 41.77 -0.58
N ARG A 92 -12.39 42.06 -0.25
CA ARG A 92 -13.30 42.81 -1.13
C ARG A 92 -12.83 44.24 -1.41
N ALA A 93 -12.27 44.94 -0.42
CA ALA A 93 -11.71 46.28 -0.64
C ALA A 93 -10.43 46.27 -1.48
N LEU A 94 -9.62 45.20 -1.41
CA LEU A 94 -8.36 45.10 -2.13
C LEU A 94 -8.53 44.65 -3.60
N TYR A 95 -9.51 43.80 -3.89
CA TYR A 95 -9.73 43.21 -5.22
C TYR A 95 -11.04 43.65 -5.89
N GLY A 96 -11.92 44.37 -5.19
CA GLY A 96 -13.20 44.84 -5.74
C GLY A 96 -13.09 46.02 -6.71
N ASP A 97 -11.99 46.77 -6.67
CA ASP A 97 -11.72 47.93 -7.56
C ASP A 97 -10.89 47.55 -8.80
N SER A 98 -10.44 46.28 -8.91
CA SER A 98 -9.61 45.80 -10.03
C SER A 98 -10.41 45.15 -11.17
N GLU A 99 -11.74 45.20 -11.13
CA GLU A 99 -12.65 44.68 -12.16
C GLU A 99 -13.20 45.77 -13.11
N GLU A 100 -12.70 47.02 -13.04
CA GLU A 100 -12.91 48.06 -14.08
C GLU A 100 -11.71 48.19 -15.05
#